data_AF-A0A0A8VBT6-F1
#
_entry.id   AF-A0A0A8VBT6-F1
#
_cell.length_a   1.000
_cell.length_b   1.000
_cell.length_c   1.000
_cell.angle_alpha   90.00
_cell.angle_beta   90.00
_cell.angle_gamma   90.00
#
_symmetry.space_group_name_H-M   'P 1'
#
loop_
_entity.id
_entity.type
_entity.pdbx_description
1 polymer ?
#
loop_
_entity_poly.entity_id
_entity_poly.type
_entity_poly.pdbx_seq_one_letter_code
_entity_poly.pdbx_strand_id
1 'polypeptide(L)'
;MNANLPLLRSGRTRVFSKHDGFREVRFPVRTPEDLRELDALKEMQLNRFVMALFKEAQEEYRFSPGVFTELVKAMLEKDSPGYITAHGAFGHFNTQMFEYGLAEEVGAAVEIYIACYPTSADYVLKSIPAKVLNYLCKYANTSDVMKWTEANPQWKENVIASLKAGTFSEQLKMMRMATGAMSVNFNFLQMLEKLVNNASGINPEAMEQAQKILANAPNVLYQSPREWSESCNELRGLITYFILVDLESRYGDMTNQMRTYTIPFYNKQREMAGKSNSQVISFEPGTLLAEHFDYGICIGWRYDSWEQFFYQLCHECVHLLDPQLAPNGELKVSALDEGVAVRYAEEMLDKYLPYIARSFVDSPVISRSPYYFAWDAARKLPDEVLRTIRETFGAFARINDRARFAQLTSKWLNEDEITLLCADFEYPKHR
;
A
#
# COMPACT_ATOMS: atom_id res chain seq x y z
N MET A 1 -24.74 -42.72 -56.71
CA MET A 1 -24.20 -41.35 -56.74
C MET A 1 -24.76 -40.61 -55.54
N ASN A 2 -23.94 -40.39 -54.51
CA ASN A 2 -24.32 -39.70 -53.27
C ASN A 2 -24.05 -38.20 -53.41
N ALA A 3 -25.08 -37.37 -53.22
CA ALA A 3 -24.94 -35.92 -53.08
C ALA A 3 -24.94 -35.57 -51.59
N ASN A 4 -23.77 -35.16 -51.07
CA ASN A 4 -23.62 -34.60 -49.73
C ASN A 4 -24.02 -33.12 -49.76
N LEU A 5 -25.10 -32.77 -49.05
CA LEU A 5 -25.46 -31.40 -48.70
C LEU A 5 -24.53 -30.87 -47.58
N PRO A 6 -24.03 -29.64 -47.65
CA PRO A 6 -23.23 -29.06 -46.57
C PRO A 6 -24.13 -28.57 -45.42
N LEU A 7 -23.76 -28.97 -44.20
CA LEU A 7 -24.33 -28.53 -42.92
C LEU A 7 -24.18 -27.01 -42.74
N LEU A 8 -25.31 -26.31 -42.58
CA LEU A 8 -25.35 -24.92 -42.12
C LEU A 8 -24.79 -24.81 -40.69
N ARG A 9 -23.59 -24.23 -40.55
CA ARG A 9 -23.09 -23.76 -39.24
C ARG A 9 -23.83 -22.48 -38.87
N SER A 10 -24.58 -22.53 -37.77
CA SER A 10 -25.25 -21.36 -37.18
C SER A 10 -24.21 -20.30 -36.78
N GLY A 11 -24.12 -19.23 -37.55
CA GLY A 11 -23.33 -18.05 -37.17
C GLY A 11 -24.00 -17.35 -35.99
N ARG A 12 -23.36 -17.36 -34.81
CA ARG A 12 -23.67 -16.39 -33.75
C ARG A 12 -23.22 -15.04 -34.26
N THR A 13 -24.17 -14.19 -34.65
CA THR A 13 -23.91 -12.79 -35.01
C THR A 13 -23.44 -12.05 -33.76
N ARG A 14 -22.12 -11.93 -33.57
CA ARG A 14 -21.55 -10.99 -32.59
C ARG A 14 -21.59 -9.61 -33.23
N VAL A 15 -22.36 -8.70 -32.64
CA VAL A 15 -22.32 -7.28 -32.98
C VAL A 15 -21.01 -6.73 -32.40
N PHE A 16 -20.10 -6.28 -33.26
CA PHE A 16 -18.85 -5.64 -32.86
C PHE A 16 -18.97 -4.13 -33.08
N SER A 17 -18.69 -3.36 -32.02
CA SER A 17 -18.52 -1.91 -32.08
C SER A 17 -17.32 -1.57 -32.98
N LYS A 18 -17.54 -0.70 -33.97
CA LYS A 18 -16.53 -0.26 -34.95
C LYS A 18 -15.78 1.02 -34.53
N HIS A 19 -15.86 1.45 -33.27
CA HIS A 19 -15.58 2.85 -32.92
C HIS A 19 -14.30 3.16 -32.12
N ASP A 20 -13.39 2.20 -31.88
CA ASP A 20 -12.30 2.41 -30.89
C ASP A 20 -10.86 2.43 -31.47
N GLY A 21 -10.65 2.82 -32.74
CA GLY A 21 -9.28 3.00 -33.27
C GLY A 21 -8.46 1.73 -33.53
N PHE A 22 -9.03 0.54 -33.31
CA PHE A 22 -8.39 -0.74 -33.61
C PHE A 22 -8.49 -1.12 -35.10
N ARG A 23 -7.39 -1.65 -35.66
CA ARG A 23 -7.36 -2.18 -37.04
C ARG A 23 -7.46 -3.69 -37.03
N GLU A 24 -8.49 -4.23 -37.67
CA GLU A 24 -8.63 -5.68 -37.89
C GLU A 24 -7.53 -6.18 -38.85
N VAL A 25 -6.77 -7.18 -38.43
CA VAL A 25 -5.80 -7.89 -39.27
C VAL A 25 -6.23 -9.35 -39.38
N ARG A 26 -6.42 -9.83 -40.61
CA ARG A 26 -6.83 -11.22 -40.89
C ARG A 26 -5.63 -12.05 -41.29
N PHE A 27 -5.43 -13.18 -40.62
CA PHE A 27 -4.39 -14.15 -40.93
C PHE A 27 -5.03 -15.43 -41.47
N PRO A 28 -4.55 -15.97 -42.61
CA PRO A 28 -4.97 -17.28 -43.08
C PRO A 28 -4.34 -18.37 -42.20
N VAL A 29 -5.18 -19.16 -41.51
CA VAL A 29 -4.74 -20.33 -40.73
C VAL A 29 -4.99 -21.58 -41.58
N ARG A 30 -3.94 -22.25 -42.03
CA ARG A 30 -4.03 -23.43 -42.92
C ARG A 30 -3.64 -24.72 -42.21
N THR A 31 -2.81 -24.63 -41.17
CA THR A 31 -2.35 -25.76 -40.37
C THR A 31 -2.55 -25.54 -38.87
N PRO A 32 -2.54 -26.61 -38.04
CA PRO A 32 -2.46 -26.47 -36.58
C PRO A 32 -1.18 -25.76 -36.11
N GLU A 33 -0.08 -25.82 -36.87
CA GLU A 33 1.16 -25.08 -36.59
C GLU A 33 0.94 -23.57 -36.74
N ASP A 34 0.28 -23.14 -37.83
CA ASP A 34 -0.04 -21.73 -38.08
C ASP A 34 -0.90 -21.14 -36.94
N LEU A 35 -1.80 -21.95 -36.37
CA LEU A 35 -2.62 -21.54 -35.23
C LEU A 35 -1.76 -21.35 -33.97
N ARG A 36 -0.83 -22.27 -33.70
CA ARG A 36 0.10 -22.17 -32.56
C ARG A 36 1.03 -20.97 -32.68
N GLU A 37 1.60 -20.73 -33.86
CA GLU A 37 2.45 -19.56 -34.12
C GLU A 37 1.67 -18.25 -33.98
N LEU A 38 0.45 -18.20 -34.51
CA LEU A 38 -0.42 -17.03 -34.38
C LEU A 38 -0.79 -16.76 -32.92
N ASP A 39 -1.06 -17.80 -32.13
CA ASP A 39 -1.38 -17.65 -30.71
C ASP A 39 -0.15 -17.21 -29.89
N ALA A 40 1.05 -17.74 -30.18
CA ALA A 40 2.30 -17.26 -29.59
C ALA A 40 2.61 -15.79 -29.94
N LEU A 41 2.35 -15.37 -31.18
CA LEU A 41 2.50 -13.97 -31.59
C LEU A 41 1.50 -13.04 -30.87
N LYS A 42 0.25 -13.48 -30.70
CA LYS A 42 -0.75 -12.72 -29.91
C LYS A 42 -0.30 -12.59 -28.47
N GLU A 43 0.18 -13.66 -27.86
CA GLU A 43 0.66 -13.66 -26.48
C GLU A 43 1.88 -12.73 -26.31
N MET A 44 2.86 -12.80 -27.21
CA MET A 44 4.02 -11.92 -27.18
C MET A 44 3.63 -10.44 -27.35
N GLN A 45 2.71 -10.13 -28.27
CA GLN A 45 2.23 -8.77 -28.49
C GLN A 45 1.38 -8.26 -27.32
N LEU A 46 0.51 -9.11 -26.78
CA LEU A 46 -0.26 -8.81 -25.57
C LEU A 46 0.68 -8.54 -24.40
N ASN A 47 1.68 -9.39 -24.18
CA ASN A 47 2.66 -9.20 -23.11
C ASN A 47 3.40 -7.86 -23.27
N ARG A 48 3.91 -7.54 -24.47
CA ARG A 48 4.54 -6.24 -24.73
C ARG A 48 3.60 -5.06 -24.50
N PHE A 49 2.35 -5.16 -24.95
CA PHE A 49 1.37 -4.09 -24.83
C PHE A 49 0.92 -3.88 -23.38
N VAL A 50 0.66 -4.97 -22.67
CA VAL A 50 0.46 -5.01 -21.21
C VAL A 50 1.66 -4.32 -20.57
N MET A 51 2.87 -4.84 -20.73
CA MET A 51 4.05 -4.26 -20.07
C MET A 51 4.26 -2.78 -20.38
N ALA A 52 3.93 -2.29 -21.59
CA ALA A 52 3.99 -0.87 -21.94
C ALA A 52 2.92 -0.03 -21.22
N LEU A 53 1.64 -0.42 -21.28
CA LEU A 53 0.55 0.27 -20.56
C LEU A 53 0.75 0.23 -19.04
N PHE A 54 1.24 -0.90 -18.55
CA PHE A 54 1.57 -1.07 -17.14
C PHE A 54 2.74 -0.18 -16.76
N LYS A 55 3.79 -0.06 -17.58
CA LYS A 55 4.89 0.87 -17.32
C LYS A 55 4.41 2.31 -17.20
N GLU A 56 3.54 2.78 -18.10
CA GLU A 56 2.96 4.12 -18.02
C GLU A 56 2.11 4.31 -16.74
N ALA A 57 1.23 3.35 -16.41
CA ALA A 57 0.43 3.42 -15.19
C ALA A 57 1.27 3.28 -13.89
N GLN A 58 2.44 2.65 -13.99
CA GLN A 58 3.39 2.45 -12.90
C GLN A 58 4.28 3.67 -12.68
N GLU A 59 4.71 4.36 -13.75
CA GLU A 59 5.43 5.65 -13.69
C GLU A 59 4.59 6.72 -13.00
N GLU A 60 3.27 6.62 -13.13
CA GLU A 60 2.30 7.46 -12.41
C GLU A 60 1.93 6.93 -11.02
N TYR A 61 2.54 5.83 -10.56
CA TYR A 61 2.26 5.18 -9.27
C TYR A 61 0.76 4.98 -9.01
N ARG A 62 -0.04 4.58 -10.01
CA ARG A 62 -1.51 4.48 -9.90
C ARG A 62 -2.03 3.28 -9.07
N PHE A 63 -1.18 2.31 -8.74
CA PHE A 63 -1.56 1.10 -8.01
C PHE A 63 -0.65 0.86 -6.82
N SER A 64 -1.19 0.23 -5.77
CA SER A 64 -0.33 -0.27 -4.71
C SER A 64 0.61 -1.37 -5.27
N PRO A 65 1.87 -1.47 -4.81
CA PRO A 65 2.85 -2.38 -5.41
C PRO A 65 2.40 -3.85 -5.47
N GLY A 66 1.65 -4.30 -4.45
CA GLY A 66 1.08 -5.64 -4.42
C GLY A 66 -0.07 -5.84 -5.41
N VAL A 67 -0.91 -4.82 -5.62
CA VAL A 67 -2.01 -4.87 -6.59
C VAL A 67 -1.47 -4.88 -8.02
N PHE A 68 -0.43 -4.10 -8.30
CA PHE A 68 0.23 -4.09 -9.59
C PHE A 68 0.68 -5.50 -10.02
N THR A 69 1.38 -6.21 -9.14
CA THR A 69 1.86 -7.58 -9.40
C THR A 69 0.71 -8.55 -9.68
N GLU A 70 -0.36 -8.50 -8.89
CA GLU A 70 -1.52 -9.38 -9.06
C GLU A 70 -2.36 -9.03 -10.30
N LEU A 71 -2.41 -7.75 -10.65
CA LEU A 71 -3.09 -7.27 -11.85
C LEU A 71 -2.36 -7.75 -13.11
N VAL A 72 -1.03 -7.64 -13.16
CA VAL A 72 -0.22 -8.19 -14.28
C VAL A 72 -0.44 -9.70 -14.43
N LYS A 73 -0.42 -10.46 -13.33
CA LYS A 73 -0.74 -11.89 -13.34
C LYS A 73 -2.14 -12.14 -13.92
N ALA A 74 -3.16 -11.49 -13.38
CA ALA A 74 -4.54 -11.65 -13.83
C ALA A 74 -4.74 -11.32 -15.32
N MET A 75 -3.98 -10.36 -15.85
CA MET A 75 -4.02 -9.98 -17.26
C MET A 75 -3.36 -10.99 -18.21
N LEU A 76 -2.39 -11.76 -17.71
CA LEU A 76 -1.60 -12.73 -18.47
C LEU A 76 -2.05 -14.19 -18.25
N GLU A 77 -2.91 -14.47 -17.27
CA GLU A 77 -3.35 -15.81 -16.84
C GLU A 77 -4.32 -16.55 -17.79
N LYS A 78 -4.23 -16.31 -19.10
CA LYS A 78 -5.05 -17.05 -20.06
C LYS A 78 -4.59 -18.51 -20.15
N ASP A 79 -5.53 -19.46 -20.13
CA ASP A 79 -5.30 -20.90 -20.26
C ASP A 79 -4.63 -21.58 -19.05
N SER A 80 -4.68 -20.96 -17.87
CA SER A 80 -4.28 -21.59 -16.60
C SER A 80 -5.30 -22.65 -16.14
N PRO A 81 -4.92 -23.60 -15.27
CA PRO A 81 -5.88 -24.58 -14.72
C PRO A 81 -7.08 -23.95 -14.00
N GLY A 82 -6.94 -22.71 -13.52
CA GLY A 82 -7.98 -21.97 -12.81
C GLY A 82 -8.90 -21.13 -13.72
N TYR A 83 -8.43 -20.71 -14.90
CA TYR A 83 -9.18 -19.78 -15.76
C TYR A 83 -9.05 -20.10 -17.25
N ILE A 84 -10.19 -20.43 -17.87
CA ILE A 84 -10.30 -20.71 -19.30
C ILE A 84 -10.32 -19.41 -20.14
N THR A 85 -10.53 -18.25 -19.51
CA THR A 85 -10.60 -16.94 -20.16
C THR A 85 -9.96 -15.83 -19.32
N ALA A 86 -9.37 -14.83 -19.99
CA ALA A 86 -8.77 -13.67 -19.33
C ALA A 86 -9.77 -12.83 -18.49
N HIS A 87 -11.06 -12.76 -18.86
CA HIS A 87 -12.08 -12.10 -18.04
C HIS A 87 -12.43 -12.87 -16.76
N GLY A 88 -12.20 -14.19 -16.72
CA GLY A 88 -12.39 -14.99 -15.50
C GLY A 88 -11.37 -14.61 -14.43
N ALA A 89 -10.08 -14.60 -14.80
CA ALA A 89 -8.98 -14.19 -13.92
C ALA A 89 -9.15 -12.74 -13.45
N PHE A 90 -9.44 -11.82 -14.38
CA PHE A 90 -9.69 -10.42 -14.03
C PHE A 90 -10.97 -10.22 -13.18
N GLY A 91 -12.00 -11.03 -13.41
CA GLY A 91 -13.21 -11.05 -12.59
C GLY A 91 -12.91 -11.43 -11.14
N HIS A 92 -12.08 -12.45 -10.93
CA HIS A 92 -11.61 -12.86 -9.61
C HIS A 92 -10.75 -11.78 -8.93
N PHE A 93 -9.80 -11.20 -9.67
CA PHE A 93 -8.99 -10.08 -9.22
C PHE A 93 -9.85 -8.93 -8.68
N ASN A 94 -10.89 -8.52 -9.40
CA ASN A 94 -11.79 -7.45 -8.93
C ASN A 94 -12.54 -7.83 -7.66
N THR A 95 -13.02 -9.08 -7.55
CA THR A 95 -13.69 -9.55 -6.32
C THR A 95 -12.76 -9.42 -5.13
N GLN A 96 -11.53 -9.87 -5.30
CA GLN A 96 -10.48 -9.72 -4.31
C GLN A 96 -10.23 -8.25 -3.95
N MET A 97 -10.10 -7.33 -4.91
CA MET A 97 -9.90 -5.90 -4.61
C MET A 97 -11.00 -5.33 -3.71
N PHE A 98 -12.27 -5.62 -3.99
CA PHE A 98 -13.38 -5.22 -3.13
C PHE A 98 -13.34 -5.90 -1.76
N GLU A 99 -13.01 -7.20 -1.68
CA GLU A 99 -12.92 -7.92 -0.41
C GLU A 99 -11.80 -7.38 0.49
N TYR A 100 -10.67 -6.99 -0.09
CA TYR A 100 -9.50 -6.48 0.63
C TYR A 100 -9.57 -4.97 0.90
N GLY A 101 -10.66 -4.30 0.51
CA GLY A 101 -10.86 -2.88 0.76
C GLY A 101 -10.12 -1.95 -0.19
N LEU A 102 -9.54 -2.47 -1.27
CA LEU A 102 -8.85 -1.72 -2.34
C LEU A 102 -9.82 -1.40 -3.48
N ALA A 103 -11.05 -1.05 -3.11
CA ALA A 103 -12.15 -0.88 -4.05
C ALA A 103 -11.90 0.31 -4.99
N GLU A 104 -11.15 1.33 -4.57
CA GLU A 104 -10.86 2.50 -5.39
C GLU A 104 -9.85 2.19 -6.51
N GLU A 105 -8.97 1.19 -6.33
CA GLU A 105 -8.00 0.73 -7.35
C GLU A 105 -8.65 -0.04 -8.52
N VAL A 106 -9.91 -0.48 -8.36
CA VAL A 106 -10.66 -1.21 -9.40
C VAL A 106 -10.88 -0.35 -10.65
N GLY A 107 -11.06 0.96 -10.49
CA GLY A 107 -11.30 1.87 -11.62
C GLY A 107 -10.15 1.85 -12.63
N ALA A 108 -8.94 2.10 -12.14
CA ALA A 108 -7.72 2.09 -12.94
C ALA A 108 -7.43 0.70 -13.53
N ALA A 109 -7.68 -0.37 -12.76
CA ALA A 109 -7.51 -1.73 -13.26
C ALA A 109 -8.46 -2.05 -14.42
N VAL A 110 -9.73 -1.61 -14.32
CA VAL A 110 -10.74 -1.79 -15.37
C VAL A 110 -10.39 -1.00 -16.62
N GLU A 111 -9.84 0.21 -16.49
CA GLU A 111 -9.35 1.02 -17.62
C GLU A 111 -8.30 0.24 -18.43
N ILE A 112 -7.28 -0.30 -17.76
CA ILE A 112 -6.24 -1.13 -18.39
C ILE A 112 -6.84 -2.38 -19.04
N TYR A 113 -7.80 -3.02 -18.36
CA TYR A 113 -8.49 -4.19 -18.90
C TYR A 113 -9.24 -3.86 -20.19
N ILE A 114 -9.97 -2.75 -20.24
CA ILE A 114 -10.72 -2.30 -21.42
C ILE A 114 -9.76 -2.03 -22.58
N ALA A 115 -8.60 -1.41 -22.31
CA ALA A 115 -7.58 -1.17 -23.32
C ALA A 115 -7.03 -2.47 -23.93
N CYS A 116 -6.81 -3.50 -23.11
CA CYS A 116 -6.27 -4.79 -23.57
C CYS A 116 -7.34 -5.71 -24.19
N TYR A 117 -8.58 -5.67 -23.69
CA TYR A 117 -9.66 -6.59 -24.04
C TYR A 117 -10.99 -5.89 -24.34
N PRO A 118 -11.04 -4.95 -25.31
CA PRO A 118 -12.22 -4.11 -25.55
C PRO A 118 -13.47 -4.91 -25.92
N THR A 119 -13.31 -6.03 -26.63
CA THR A 119 -14.43 -6.92 -27.02
C THR A 119 -15.04 -7.70 -25.87
N SER A 120 -14.38 -7.75 -24.71
CA SER A 120 -14.82 -8.46 -23.49
C SER A 120 -15.13 -7.51 -22.33
N ALA A 121 -14.97 -6.20 -22.51
CA ALA A 121 -15.18 -5.17 -21.48
C ALA A 121 -16.55 -5.28 -20.79
N ASP A 122 -17.61 -5.47 -21.57
CA ASP A 122 -18.99 -5.55 -21.04
C ASP A 122 -19.22 -6.68 -20.04
N TYR A 123 -18.51 -7.80 -20.16
CA TYR A 123 -18.62 -8.91 -19.21
C TYR A 123 -18.14 -8.52 -17.82
N VAL A 124 -16.99 -7.84 -17.77
CA VAL A 124 -16.37 -7.37 -16.54
C VAL A 124 -17.21 -6.27 -15.91
N LEU A 125 -17.58 -5.25 -16.70
CA LEU A 125 -18.34 -4.09 -16.22
C LEU A 125 -19.68 -4.47 -15.58
N LYS A 126 -20.40 -5.44 -16.16
CA LYS A 126 -21.68 -5.92 -15.60
C LYS A 126 -21.55 -6.62 -14.26
N SER A 127 -20.36 -7.10 -13.90
CA SER A 127 -20.11 -7.79 -12.62
C SER A 127 -19.82 -6.83 -11.46
N ILE A 128 -19.39 -5.60 -11.74
CA ILE A 128 -18.89 -4.67 -10.71
C ILE A 128 -19.99 -4.17 -9.75
N PRO A 129 -21.21 -3.78 -10.19
CA PRO A 129 -22.22 -3.25 -9.28
C PRO A 129 -22.55 -4.18 -8.11
N ALA A 130 -22.63 -5.49 -8.34
CA ALA A 130 -22.87 -6.46 -7.26
C ALA A 130 -21.73 -6.48 -6.23
N LYS A 131 -20.48 -6.31 -6.68
CA LYS A 131 -19.30 -6.26 -5.80
C LYS A 131 -19.27 -4.98 -4.97
N VAL A 132 -19.62 -3.84 -5.57
CA VAL A 132 -19.77 -2.56 -4.87
C VAL A 132 -20.80 -2.64 -3.76
N LEU A 133 -21.96 -3.26 -4.02
CA LEU A 133 -23.00 -3.44 -3.00
C LEU A 133 -22.49 -4.25 -1.81
N ASN A 134 -21.83 -5.38 -2.08
CA ASN A 134 -21.25 -6.22 -1.03
C ASN A 134 -20.19 -5.46 -0.22
N TYR A 135 -19.36 -4.67 -0.90
CA TYR A 135 -18.39 -3.80 -0.26
C TYR A 135 -19.05 -2.78 0.68
N LEU A 136 -20.06 -2.03 0.22
CA LEU A 136 -20.75 -1.04 1.07
C LEU A 136 -21.39 -1.70 2.30
N CYS A 137 -22.04 -2.86 2.14
CA CYS A 137 -22.63 -3.62 3.23
C CYS A 137 -21.60 -4.17 4.25
N LYS A 138 -20.32 -4.27 3.88
CA LYS A 138 -19.24 -4.65 4.79
C LYS A 138 -18.85 -3.52 5.74
N TYR A 139 -18.91 -2.28 5.27
CA TYR A 139 -18.40 -1.10 5.99
C TYR A 139 -19.48 -0.18 6.55
N ALA A 140 -20.76 -0.39 6.19
CA ALA A 140 -21.91 0.33 6.72
C ALA A 140 -23.00 -0.63 7.21
N ASN A 141 -24.00 -0.07 7.91
CA ASN A 141 -25.18 -0.83 8.27
C ASN A 141 -25.93 -1.29 7.01
N THR A 142 -26.13 -2.59 6.84
CA THR A 142 -26.79 -3.18 5.66
C THR A 142 -28.18 -2.59 5.41
N SER A 143 -28.96 -2.30 6.45
CA SER A 143 -30.29 -1.68 6.29
C SER A 143 -30.18 -0.29 5.67
N ASP A 144 -29.17 0.50 6.06
CA ASP A 144 -29.01 1.86 5.56
C ASP A 144 -28.48 1.87 4.13
N VAL A 145 -27.60 0.91 3.78
CA VAL A 145 -27.19 0.67 2.39
C VAL A 145 -28.39 0.29 1.52
N MET A 146 -29.24 -0.65 1.96
CA MET A 146 -30.42 -1.07 1.18
C MET A 146 -31.40 0.09 0.95
N LYS A 147 -31.73 0.86 2.00
CA LYS A 147 -32.56 2.08 1.88
C LYS A 147 -31.97 3.06 0.88
N TRP A 148 -30.66 3.28 0.92
CA TRP A 148 -29.98 4.17 -0.02
C TRP A 148 -30.09 3.65 -1.46
N THR A 149 -29.92 2.34 -1.71
CA THR A 149 -30.05 1.76 -3.06
C THR A 149 -31.48 1.85 -3.61
N GLU A 150 -32.49 1.72 -2.76
CA GLU A 150 -33.91 1.88 -3.15
C GLU A 150 -34.22 3.34 -3.50
N ALA A 151 -33.65 4.29 -2.76
CA ALA A 151 -33.79 5.72 -3.04
C ALA A 151 -33.03 6.18 -4.29
N ASN A 152 -32.07 5.39 -4.78
CA ASN A 152 -31.18 5.75 -5.91
C ASN A 152 -31.21 4.66 -7.01
N PRO A 153 -32.33 4.44 -7.72
CA PRO A 153 -32.50 3.27 -8.59
C PRO A 153 -31.49 3.16 -9.75
N GLN A 154 -30.84 4.26 -10.15
CA GLN A 154 -29.85 4.32 -11.23
C GLN A 154 -28.41 4.06 -10.75
N TRP A 155 -28.19 3.69 -9.48
CA TRP A 155 -26.85 3.59 -8.90
C TRP A 155 -25.95 2.58 -9.65
N LYS A 156 -26.53 1.49 -10.20
CA LYS A 156 -25.78 0.46 -10.94
C LYS A 156 -25.25 1.01 -12.26
N GLU A 157 -26.10 1.72 -12.99
CA GLU A 157 -25.75 2.38 -14.24
C GLU A 157 -24.71 3.46 -14.00
N ASN A 158 -24.84 4.23 -12.92
CA ASN A 158 -23.87 5.27 -12.54
C ASN A 158 -22.49 4.68 -12.22
N VAL A 159 -22.42 3.53 -11.54
CA VAL A 159 -21.15 2.80 -11.32
C VAL A 159 -20.49 2.38 -12.63
N ILE A 160 -21.26 1.84 -13.58
CA ILE A 160 -20.71 1.42 -14.87
C ILE A 160 -20.26 2.63 -15.69
N ALA A 161 -21.06 3.71 -15.67
CA ALA A 161 -20.76 4.94 -16.38
C ALA A 161 -19.48 5.60 -15.83
N SER A 162 -19.31 5.63 -14.50
CA SER A 162 -18.11 6.20 -13.89
C SER A 162 -16.85 5.38 -14.18
N LEU A 163 -16.94 4.05 -14.23
CA LEU A 163 -15.82 3.19 -14.68
C LEU A 163 -15.39 3.50 -16.12
N LYS A 164 -16.35 3.71 -17.04
CA LYS A 164 -16.04 4.07 -18.43
C LYS A 164 -15.49 5.49 -18.57
N ALA A 165 -15.87 6.38 -17.65
CA ALA A 165 -15.45 7.78 -17.65
C ALA A 165 -14.17 8.03 -16.82
N GLY A 166 -13.64 7.01 -16.14
CA GLY A 166 -12.48 7.14 -15.25
C GLY A 166 -12.78 7.84 -13.91
N THR A 167 -14.05 7.99 -13.53
CA THR A 167 -14.49 8.73 -12.32
C THR A 167 -15.07 7.82 -11.23
N PHE A 168 -14.64 6.54 -11.22
CA PHE A 168 -15.22 5.54 -10.34
C PHE A 168 -14.90 5.78 -8.85
N SER A 169 -13.71 6.30 -8.52
CA SER A 169 -13.33 6.58 -7.13
C SER A 169 -14.24 7.62 -6.49
N GLU A 170 -14.55 8.71 -7.21
CA GLU A 170 -15.47 9.76 -6.75
C GLU A 170 -16.88 9.21 -6.53
N GLN A 171 -17.35 8.40 -7.48
CA GLN A 171 -18.66 7.76 -7.37
C GLN A 171 -18.71 6.84 -6.14
N LEU A 172 -17.66 6.05 -5.88
CA LEU A 172 -17.59 5.17 -4.73
C LEU A 172 -17.54 5.94 -3.40
N LYS A 173 -16.74 6.99 -3.31
CA LYS A 173 -16.66 7.90 -2.16
C LYS A 173 -18.04 8.48 -1.81
N MET A 174 -18.77 8.99 -2.79
CA MET A 174 -20.13 9.53 -2.57
C MET A 174 -21.06 8.49 -1.96
N MET A 175 -21.01 7.24 -2.45
CA MET A 175 -21.81 6.14 -1.91
C MET A 175 -21.39 5.78 -0.49
N ARG A 176 -20.09 5.75 -0.18
CA ARG A 176 -19.58 5.47 1.17
C ARG A 176 -20.02 6.54 2.19
N MET A 177 -19.97 7.82 1.82
CA MET A 177 -20.45 8.91 2.68
C MET A 177 -21.95 8.82 2.92
N ALA A 178 -22.73 8.64 1.85
CA ALA A 178 -24.20 8.58 1.94
C ALA A 178 -24.71 7.40 2.76
N THR A 179 -23.93 6.32 2.84
CA THR A 179 -24.26 5.11 3.62
C THR A 179 -23.66 5.11 5.02
N GLY A 180 -22.87 6.13 5.39
CA GLY A 180 -22.22 6.20 6.69
C GLY A 180 -21.00 5.29 6.87
N ALA A 181 -20.45 4.74 5.77
CA ALA A 181 -19.25 3.89 5.78
C ALA A 181 -17.94 4.67 6.08
N MET A 182 -18.02 5.99 6.27
CA MET A 182 -16.90 6.92 6.37
C MET A 182 -17.30 8.16 7.19
N SER A 183 -17.11 8.14 8.51
CA SER A 183 -17.29 9.33 9.38
C SER A 183 -15.95 10.07 9.59
N VAL A 184 -15.97 11.41 9.61
CA VAL A 184 -14.77 12.27 9.64
C VAL A 184 -14.02 12.25 10.98
N ASN A 185 -12.69 12.15 10.93
CA ASN A 185 -11.80 12.17 12.08
C ASN A 185 -11.19 13.57 12.35
N PHE A 186 -11.90 14.43 13.06
CA PHE A 186 -11.49 15.82 13.31
C PHE A 186 -10.27 15.96 14.25
N ASN A 187 -10.13 15.08 15.25
CA ASN A 187 -9.02 15.14 16.19
C ASN A 187 -7.67 14.88 15.52
N PHE A 188 -7.64 14.00 14.52
CA PHE A 188 -6.43 13.73 13.75
C PHE A 188 -6.03 14.90 12.84
N LEU A 189 -7.00 15.65 12.29
CA LEU A 189 -6.71 16.85 11.50
C LEU A 189 -5.93 17.89 12.32
N GLN A 190 -6.40 18.18 13.54
CA GLN A 190 -5.72 19.09 14.45
C GLN A 190 -4.30 18.62 14.81
N MET A 191 -4.12 17.30 14.90
CA MET A 191 -2.80 16.71 15.11
C MET A 191 -1.86 16.98 13.94
N LEU A 192 -2.31 16.80 12.69
CA LEU A 192 -1.51 17.07 11.49
C LEU A 192 -1.08 18.53 11.40
N GLU A 193 -1.98 19.47 11.69
CA GLU A 193 -1.64 20.90 11.74
C GLU A 193 -0.55 21.17 12.78
N LYS A 194 -0.66 20.55 13.97
CA LYS A 194 0.34 20.67 15.03
C LYS A 194 1.69 20.06 14.63
N LEU A 195 1.70 18.93 13.91
CA LEU A 195 2.91 18.28 13.42
C LEU A 195 3.68 19.21 12.47
N VAL A 196 2.99 19.80 11.49
CA VAL A 196 3.59 20.73 10.52
C VAL A 196 4.09 22.01 11.20
N ASN A 197 3.29 22.59 12.11
CA ASN A 197 3.65 23.84 12.78
C ASN A 197 4.83 23.72 13.75
N ASN A 198 5.08 22.53 14.31
CA ASN A 198 6.19 22.30 15.22
C ASN A 198 7.54 22.09 14.50
N ALA A 199 7.52 21.86 13.19
CA ALA A 199 8.73 21.54 12.45
C ALA A 199 9.56 22.81 12.16
N SER A 200 10.87 22.68 12.29
CA SER A 200 11.83 23.76 12.04
C SER A 200 12.76 23.41 10.89
N GLY A 201 13.29 24.41 10.19
CA GLY A 201 14.25 24.18 9.10
C GLY A 201 13.62 23.68 7.79
N ILE A 202 12.29 23.71 7.69
CA ILE A 202 11.56 23.33 6.47
C ILE A 202 11.74 24.42 5.43
N ASN A 203 12.09 24.01 4.20
CA ASN A 203 12.19 24.95 3.10
C ASN A 203 10.79 25.48 2.67
N PRO A 204 10.69 26.68 2.08
CA PRO A 204 9.39 27.28 1.76
C PRO A 204 8.53 26.45 0.79
N GLU A 205 9.14 25.75 -0.15
CA GLU A 205 8.43 24.94 -1.15
C GLU A 205 7.76 23.72 -0.51
N ALA A 206 8.48 23.00 0.34
CA ALA A 206 7.95 21.88 1.12
C ALA A 206 6.85 22.34 2.08
N MET A 207 6.98 23.55 2.65
CA MET A 207 5.92 24.12 3.49
C MET A 207 4.68 24.49 2.67
N GLU A 208 4.83 25.05 1.46
CA GLU A 208 3.71 25.34 0.57
C GLU A 208 2.98 24.05 0.16
N GLN A 209 3.72 23.00 -0.19
CA GLN A 209 3.15 21.69 -0.49
C GLN A 209 2.43 21.11 0.73
N ALA A 210 3.02 21.22 1.93
CA ALA A 210 2.40 20.77 3.16
C ALA A 210 1.05 21.44 3.41
N GLN A 211 0.95 22.76 3.19
CA GLN A 211 -0.31 23.50 3.34
C GLN A 211 -1.37 23.07 2.33
N LYS A 212 -0.99 22.76 1.08
CA LYS A 212 -1.92 22.22 0.07
C LYS A 212 -2.48 20.85 0.50
N ILE A 213 -1.62 19.97 1.01
CA ILE A 213 -2.03 18.64 1.49
C ILE A 213 -2.94 18.76 2.72
N LEU A 214 -2.59 19.61 3.69
CA LEU A 214 -3.41 19.87 4.87
C LEU A 214 -4.80 20.42 4.51
N ALA A 215 -4.89 21.33 3.53
CA ALA A 215 -6.16 21.86 3.06
C ALA A 215 -7.08 20.76 2.47
N ASN A 216 -6.50 19.70 1.89
CA ASN A 216 -7.24 18.56 1.37
C ASN A 216 -7.47 17.45 2.41
N ALA A 217 -6.75 17.43 3.54
CA ALA A 217 -6.82 16.38 4.55
C ALA A 217 -8.26 16.04 5.03
N PRO A 218 -9.20 16.99 5.22
CA PRO A 218 -10.60 16.65 5.55
C PRO A 218 -11.27 15.70 4.55
N ASN A 219 -10.85 15.76 3.27
CA ASN A 219 -11.31 14.88 2.20
C ASN A 219 -10.54 13.56 2.12
N VAL A 220 -9.55 13.33 2.98
CA VAL A 220 -8.69 12.14 2.97
C VAL A 220 -8.89 11.34 4.26
N LEU A 221 -9.10 12.01 5.39
CA LEU A 221 -9.16 11.40 6.72
C LEU A 221 -10.33 10.44 6.96
N TYR A 222 -11.28 10.39 6.05
CA TYR A 222 -12.36 9.41 6.10
C TYR A 222 -11.95 8.08 5.41
N GLN A 223 -10.87 8.07 4.62
CA GLN A 223 -10.32 6.92 3.92
C GLN A 223 -9.42 6.11 4.85
N SER A 224 -9.14 4.86 4.48
CA SER A 224 -8.10 4.09 5.14
C SER A 224 -6.72 4.68 4.81
N PRO A 225 -5.77 4.70 5.75
CA PRO A 225 -4.37 4.99 5.43
C PRO A 225 -3.74 3.93 4.49
N ARG A 226 -4.41 2.80 4.26
CA ARG A 226 -3.98 1.77 3.30
C ARG A 226 -4.41 2.07 1.87
N GLU A 227 -5.41 2.93 1.68
CA GLU A 227 -5.94 3.29 0.36
C GLU A 227 -4.82 3.83 -0.53
N TRP A 228 -4.82 3.42 -1.80
CA TRP A 228 -3.85 3.87 -2.78
C TRP A 228 -4.46 4.91 -3.70
N SER A 229 -4.55 6.13 -3.20
CA SER A 229 -4.99 7.31 -3.93
C SER A 229 -3.93 8.41 -3.82
N GLU A 230 -3.86 9.31 -4.80
CA GLU A 230 -2.90 10.43 -4.78
C GLU A 230 -2.98 11.20 -3.46
N SER A 231 -4.18 11.56 -3.01
CA SER A 231 -4.35 12.31 -1.77
C SER A 231 -3.98 11.51 -0.51
N CYS A 232 -4.21 10.18 -0.47
CA CYS A 232 -3.69 9.34 0.62
C CYS A 232 -2.17 9.22 0.56
N ASN A 233 -1.59 9.09 -0.63
CA ASN A 233 -0.13 9.03 -0.85
C ASN A 233 0.53 10.32 -0.38
N GLU A 234 -0.02 11.47 -0.78
CA GLU A 234 0.40 12.79 -0.33
C GLU A 234 0.32 12.92 1.19
N LEU A 235 -0.79 12.53 1.81
CA LEU A 235 -0.93 12.63 3.26
C LEU A 235 0.03 11.69 4.01
N ARG A 236 0.23 10.46 3.53
CA ARG A 236 1.24 9.54 4.08
C ARG A 236 2.65 10.08 3.92
N GLY A 237 2.97 10.62 2.75
CA GLY A 237 4.25 11.25 2.44
C GLY A 237 4.50 12.47 3.32
N LEU A 238 3.50 13.32 3.52
CA LEU A 238 3.53 14.45 4.44
C LEU A 238 3.89 14.00 5.85
N ILE A 239 3.12 13.08 6.42
CA ILE A 239 3.35 12.60 7.79
C ILE A 239 4.77 12.02 7.92
N THR A 240 5.18 11.20 6.95
CA THR A 240 6.51 10.58 6.92
C THR A 240 7.61 11.63 6.86
N TYR A 241 7.49 12.61 5.98
CA TYR A 241 8.46 13.70 5.82
C TYR A 241 8.65 14.47 7.14
N PHE A 242 7.57 14.88 7.80
CA PHE A 242 7.68 15.64 9.05
C PHE A 242 8.19 14.80 10.23
N ILE A 243 7.89 13.50 10.27
CA ILE A 243 8.51 12.57 11.22
C ILE A 243 10.02 12.46 10.96
N LEU A 244 10.43 12.28 9.70
CA LEU A 244 11.84 12.17 9.34
C LEU A 244 12.61 13.46 9.64
N VAL A 245 12.04 14.64 9.41
CA VAL A 245 12.67 15.91 9.82
C VAL A 245 12.93 15.95 11.32
N ASP A 246 11.94 15.57 12.14
CA ASP A 246 12.10 15.53 13.60
C ASP A 246 13.18 14.51 14.00
N LEU A 247 13.16 13.31 13.41
CA LEU A 247 14.16 12.25 13.65
C LEU A 247 15.57 12.68 13.24
N GLU A 248 15.76 13.26 12.06
CA GLU A 248 17.06 13.72 11.58
C GLU A 248 17.58 14.86 12.46
N SER A 249 16.69 15.75 12.92
CA SER A 249 17.06 16.82 13.85
C SER A 249 17.54 16.29 15.21
N ARG A 250 17.08 15.09 15.63
CA ARG A 250 17.43 14.45 16.92
C ARG A 250 18.62 13.51 16.80
N TYR A 251 18.66 12.67 15.78
CA TYR A 251 19.57 11.53 15.65
C TYR A 251 20.51 11.65 14.45
N GLY A 252 20.44 12.72 13.67
CA GLY A 252 21.28 12.99 12.49
C GLY A 252 20.67 12.49 11.19
N ASP A 253 21.30 12.84 10.06
CA ASP A 253 20.78 12.60 8.70
C ASP A 253 20.65 11.11 8.36
N MET A 254 19.65 10.76 7.54
CA MET A 254 19.45 9.42 7.00
C MET A 254 20.58 9.02 6.02
N THR A 255 21.07 7.78 6.09
CA THR A 255 22.27 7.37 5.33
C THR A 255 22.07 7.15 3.82
N ASN A 256 20.92 6.68 3.35
CA ASN A 256 20.66 6.45 1.91
C ASN A 256 19.36 7.07 1.42
N GLN A 257 19.13 8.36 1.72
CA GLN A 257 17.90 9.07 1.36
C GLN A 257 17.46 8.89 -0.10
N MET A 258 18.39 8.91 -1.05
CA MET A 258 18.10 8.79 -2.49
C MET A 258 17.60 7.41 -2.92
N ARG A 259 17.83 6.37 -2.10
CA ARG A 259 17.40 4.99 -2.34
C ARG A 259 16.26 4.57 -1.42
N THR A 260 15.79 5.45 -0.54
CA THR A 260 14.65 5.20 0.36
C THR A 260 13.36 5.66 -0.30
N TYR A 261 12.37 4.76 -0.41
CA TYR A 261 11.01 5.15 -0.77
C TYR A 261 10.27 5.67 0.47
N THR A 262 10.00 6.97 0.52
CA THR A 262 9.49 7.69 1.70
C THR A 262 7.97 7.80 1.76
N ILE A 263 7.23 7.19 0.81
CA ILE A 263 5.77 7.13 0.85
C ILE A 263 5.38 5.74 1.35
N PRO A 264 4.86 5.60 2.58
CA PRO A 264 4.38 4.32 3.08
C PRO A 264 3.33 3.72 2.15
N PHE A 265 3.42 2.42 1.89
CA PHE A 265 2.57 1.73 0.93
C PHE A 265 1.96 0.47 1.51
N TYR A 266 0.85 0.02 0.93
CA TYR A 266 0.21 -1.22 1.33
C TYR A 266 0.56 -2.36 0.38
N ASN A 267 0.78 -3.56 0.90
CA ASN A 267 1.01 -4.77 0.10
C ASN A 267 0.11 -5.91 0.55
N LYS A 268 -0.83 -6.28 -0.32
CA LYS A 268 -1.78 -7.38 -0.12
C LYS A 268 -1.12 -8.75 0.05
N GLN A 269 0.01 -9.02 -0.60
CA GLN A 269 0.69 -10.32 -0.43
C GLN A 269 1.20 -10.51 1.01
N ARG A 270 1.62 -9.42 1.68
CA ARG A 270 1.99 -9.46 3.10
C ARG A 270 0.81 -9.74 4.00
N GLU A 271 -0.36 -9.18 3.69
CA GLU A 271 -1.61 -9.52 4.39
C GLU A 271 -1.91 -11.02 4.26
N MET A 272 -1.86 -11.57 3.04
CA MET A 272 -2.07 -13.00 2.80
C MET A 272 -1.04 -13.88 3.51
N ALA A 273 0.18 -13.39 3.68
CA ALA A 273 1.23 -14.05 4.46
C ALA A 273 1.07 -13.86 5.98
N GLY A 274 0.00 -13.21 6.44
CA GLY A 274 -0.29 -13.00 7.86
C GLY A 274 0.59 -11.95 8.55
N LYS A 275 1.35 -11.15 7.80
CA LYS A 275 2.26 -10.13 8.34
C LYS A 275 1.46 -8.91 8.81
N SER A 276 1.08 -8.89 10.08
CA SER A 276 0.15 -7.90 10.66
C SER A 276 0.71 -6.51 10.85
N ASN A 277 2.02 -6.42 11.09
CA ASN A 277 2.64 -5.17 11.49
C ASN A 277 3.22 -4.43 10.29
N SER A 278 3.30 -3.09 10.43
CA SER A 278 4.07 -2.27 9.50
C SER A 278 5.54 -2.67 9.59
N GLN A 279 6.27 -2.56 8.49
CA GLN A 279 7.67 -2.92 8.46
C GLN A 279 8.40 -2.21 7.33
N VAL A 280 9.64 -1.80 7.55
CA VAL A 280 10.58 -1.53 6.46
C VAL A 280 10.89 -2.83 5.71
N ILE A 281 10.65 -2.83 4.39
CA ILE A 281 10.96 -3.97 3.52
C ILE A 281 11.77 -3.56 2.31
N SER A 282 12.57 -4.50 1.79
CA SER A 282 13.15 -4.38 0.45
C SER A 282 12.11 -4.58 -0.64
N PHE A 283 12.32 -3.95 -1.80
CA PHE A 283 11.50 -4.20 -2.98
C PHE A 283 11.95 -5.45 -3.74
N GLU A 284 10.98 -6.23 -4.25
CA GLU A 284 11.28 -7.40 -5.07
C GLU A 284 11.92 -6.99 -6.41
N PRO A 285 13.00 -7.68 -6.84
CA PRO A 285 13.61 -7.42 -8.15
C PRO A 285 12.61 -7.53 -9.30
N GLY A 286 12.66 -6.56 -10.22
CA GLY A 286 11.76 -6.49 -11.38
C GLY A 286 10.49 -5.66 -11.14
N THR A 287 10.30 -5.09 -9.95
CA THR A 287 9.32 -4.02 -9.72
C THR A 287 9.93 -2.65 -10.03
N LEU A 288 9.15 -1.66 -10.48
CA LEU A 288 9.66 -0.30 -10.77
C LEU A 288 10.25 0.38 -9.53
N LEU A 289 9.69 0.09 -8.35
CA LEU A 289 10.26 0.58 -7.10
C LEU A 289 11.67 0.03 -6.88
N ALA A 290 11.92 -1.25 -7.16
CA ALA A 290 13.26 -1.84 -7.04
C ALA A 290 14.29 -1.25 -8.02
N GLU A 291 13.86 -0.61 -9.12
CA GLU A 291 14.77 0.10 -10.04
C GLU A 291 15.34 1.36 -9.38
N HIS A 292 14.51 2.08 -8.61
CA HIS A 292 14.82 3.41 -8.09
C HIS A 292 15.16 3.42 -6.60
N PHE A 293 14.59 2.50 -5.84
CA PHE A 293 14.63 2.44 -4.39
C PHE A 293 14.99 1.03 -3.93
N ASP A 294 15.68 0.94 -2.81
CA ASP A 294 16.08 -0.34 -2.21
C ASP A 294 15.01 -0.84 -1.22
N TYR A 295 14.37 0.09 -0.50
CA TYR A 295 13.42 -0.23 0.57
C TYR A 295 12.43 0.90 0.85
N GLY A 296 11.37 0.57 1.57
CA GLY A 296 10.38 1.53 2.07
C GLY A 296 9.49 0.91 3.15
N ILE A 297 8.61 1.72 3.74
CA ILE A 297 7.69 1.26 4.79
C ILE A 297 6.45 0.63 4.16
N CYS A 298 6.22 -0.65 4.44
CA CYS A 298 4.98 -1.31 4.12
C CYS A 298 4.03 -1.30 5.32
N ILE A 299 2.80 -0.82 5.12
CA ILE A 299 1.77 -0.69 6.16
C ILE A 299 1.22 -2.07 6.54
N GLY A 300 1.15 -2.33 7.84
CA GLY A 300 0.54 -3.55 8.39
C GLY A 300 -0.96 -3.61 8.16
N TRP A 301 -1.50 -4.80 7.90
CA TRP A 301 -2.93 -4.95 7.57
C TRP A 301 -3.89 -4.65 8.73
N ARG A 302 -3.40 -4.68 9.98
CA ARG A 302 -4.22 -4.40 11.16
C ARG A 302 -4.51 -2.91 11.38
N TYR A 303 -3.79 -2.02 10.71
CA TYR A 303 -3.79 -0.59 11.02
C TYR A 303 -4.60 0.17 9.99
N ASP A 304 -5.91 0.20 10.22
CA ASP A 304 -6.90 0.79 9.30
C ASP A 304 -7.38 2.18 9.73
N SER A 305 -6.86 2.70 10.85
CA SER A 305 -7.10 4.07 11.34
C SER A 305 -5.86 4.94 11.15
N TRP A 306 -6.06 6.23 10.92
CA TRP A 306 -4.97 7.20 10.78
C TRP A 306 -4.12 7.34 12.04
N GLU A 307 -4.69 7.19 13.24
CA GLU A 307 -3.96 7.17 14.51
C GLU A 307 -3.07 5.94 14.66
N GLN A 308 -3.60 4.76 14.35
CA GLN A 308 -2.82 3.51 14.38
C GLN A 308 -1.69 3.58 13.36
N PHE A 309 -2.00 4.05 12.14
CA PHE A 309 -1.00 4.29 11.11
C PHE A 309 0.07 5.28 11.56
N PHE A 310 -0.31 6.42 12.16
CA PHE A 310 0.64 7.42 12.65
C PHE A 310 1.60 6.81 13.68
N TYR A 311 1.07 6.08 14.67
CA TYR A 311 1.89 5.43 15.69
C TYR A 311 2.89 4.44 15.07
N GLN A 312 2.42 3.58 14.16
CA GLN A 312 3.27 2.61 13.47
C GLN A 312 4.29 3.29 12.57
N LEU A 313 3.93 4.40 11.93
CA LEU A 313 4.84 5.16 11.10
C LEU A 313 5.94 5.82 11.92
N CYS A 314 5.62 6.36 13.10
CA CYS A 314 6.63 6.87 14.03
C CYS A 314 7.65 5.77 14.40
N HIS A 315 7.17 4.56 14.67
CA HIS A 315 8.04 3.40 14.94
C HIS A 315 8.94 3.09 13.74
N GLU A 316 8.35 2.85 12.57
CA GLU A 316 9.09 2.41 11.38
C GLU A 316 10.04 3.46 10.79
N CYS A 317 9.75 4.76 10.97
CA CYS A 317 10.64 5.82 10.50
C CYS A 317 11.99 5.85 11.23
N VAL A 318 12.07 5.34 12.47
CA VAL A 318 13.38 5.20 13.16
C VAL A 318 14.27 4.23 12.39
N HIS A 319 13.71 3.10 11.95
CA HIS A 319 14.43 2.10 11.17
C HIS A 319 14.84 2.61 9.79
N LEU A 320 14.11 3.57 9.21
CA LEU A 320 14.49 4.21 7.94
C LEU A 320 15.76 5.05 8.01
N LEU A 321 16.20 5.49 9.19
CA LEU A 321 17.41 6.29 9.32
C LEU A 321 18.65 5.55 8.79
N ASP A 322 18.82 4.26 9.14
CA ASP A 322 19.94 3.41 8.68
C ASP A 322 19.54 1.92 8.55
N PRO A 323 18.62 1.57 7.65
CA PRO A 323 18.08 0.22 7.60
C PRO A 323 19.17 -0.80 7.27
N GLN A 324 19.21 -1.86 8.08
CA GLN A 324 20.10 -3.00 7.86
C GLN A 324 19.25 -4.14 7.36
N LEU A 325 19.42 -4.57 6.11
CA LEU A 325 18.62 -5.64 5.53
C LEU A 325 19.38 -6.96 5.57
N ALA A 326 18.72 -8.03 6.02
CA ALA A 326 19.19 -9.39 5.87
C ALA A 326 19.09 -9.83 4.39
N PRO A 327 19.80 -10.90 3.97
CA PRO A 327 19.77 -11.37 2.57
C PRO A 327 18.38 -11.75 2.05
N ASN A 328 17.43 -12.06 2.95
CA ASN A 328 16.04 -12.35 2.62
C ASN A 328 15.16 -11.08 2.47
N GLY A 329 15.75 -9.88 2.59
CA GLY A 329 15.05 -8.60 2.48
C GLY A 329 14.34 -8.12 3.74
N GLU A 330 14.39 -8.89 4.84
CA GLU A 330 13.84 -8.48 6.13
C GLU A 330 14.81 -7.56 6.88
N LEU A 331 14.27 -6.63 7.66
CA LEU A 331 15.07 -5.74 8.49
C LEU A 331 15.77 -6.53 9.60
N LYS A 332 17.09 -6.37 9.70
CA LYS A 332 17.90 -6.79 10.84
C LYS A 332 17.91 -5.66 11.86
N VAL A 333 17.41 -5.96 13.04
CA VAL A 333 17.29 -5.01 14.15
C VAL A 333 18.07 -5.50 15.38
N SER A 334 18.59 -4.54 16.15
CA SER A 334 19.08 -4.78 17.51
C SER A 334 18.00 -4.41 18.53
N ALA A 335 18.18 -4.82 19.78
CA ALA A 335 17.28 -4.37 20.85
C ALA A 335 17.37 -2.85 21.09
N LEU A 336 18.51 -2.21 20.82
CA LEU A 336 18.58 -0.75 20.83
C LEU A 336 17.68 -0.13 19.76
N ASP A 337 17.73 -0.65 18.54
CA ASP A 337 16.98 -0.11 17.40
C ASP A 337 15.47 -0.15 17.66
N GLU A 338 14.95 -1.32 18.05
CA GLU A 338 13.54 -1.49 18.45
C GLU A 338 13.19 -0.67 19.70
N GLY A 339 14.10 -0.58 20.67
CA GLY A 339 13.89 0.22 21.87
C GLY A 339 13.74 1.72 21.57
N VAL A 340 14.54 2.25 20.65
CA VAL A 340 14.47 3.65 20.19
C VAL A 340 13.22 3.86 19.33
N ALA A 341 12.86 2.92 18.47
CA ALA A 341 11.64 2.96 17.66
C ALA A 341 10.38 3.05 18.53
N VAL A 342 10.25 2.16 19.53
CA VAL A 342 9.13 2.22 20.49
C VAL A 342 9.16 3.50 21.29
N ARG A 343 10.34 3.93 21.77
CA ARG A 343 10.47 5.16 22.55
C ARG A 343 9.96 6.37 21.76
N TYR A 344 10.38 6.51 20.51
CA TYR A 344 9.97 7.60 19.65
C TYR A 344 8.46 7.56 19.39
N ALA A 345 7.89 6.39 19.07
CA ALA A 345 6.46 6.22 18.87
C ALA A 345 5.63 6.60 20.11
N GLU A 346 6.09 6.24 21.31
CA GLU A 346 5.45 6.64 22.58
C GLU A 346 5.53 8.15 22.84
N GLU A 347 6.68 8.78 22.60
CA GLU A 347 6.83 10.24 22.72
C GLU A 347 5.90 10.98 21.74
N MET A 348 5.77 10.47 20.51
CA MET A 348 4.86 11.04 19.52
C MET A 348 3.40 10.83 19.91
N LEU A 349 3.03 9.65 20.42
CA LEU A 349 1.69 9.36 20.93
C LEU A 349 1.30 10.35 22.04
N ASP A 350 2.15 10.52 23.05
CA ASP A 350 1.88 11.43 24.17
C ASP A 350 1.81 12.90 23.71
N LYS A 351 2.63 13.30 22.74
CA LYS A 351 2.68 14.69 22.23
C LYS A 351 1.50 15.05 21.31
N TYR A 352 1.08 14.12 20.47
CA TYR A 352 0.20 14.40 19.33
C TYR A 352 -1.16 13.72 19.43
N LEU A 353 -1.27 12.58 20.12
CA LEU A 353 -2.50 11.81 20.27
C LEU A 353 -2.76 11.42 21.74
N PRO A 354 -2.72 12.36 22.72
CA PRO A 354 -2.85 12.04 24.14
C PRO A 354 -4.23 11.48 24.54
N TYR A 355 -5.22 11.58 23.65
CA TYR A 355 -6.57 11.04 23.83
C TYR A 355 -6.69 9.55 23.45
N ILE A 356 -5.66 8.99 22.80
CA ILE A 356 -5.66 7.61 22.34
C ILE A 356 -5.07 6.69 23.40
N ALA A 357 -5.77 5.60 23.69
CA ALA A 357 -5.26 4.56 24.56
C ALA A 357 -4.15 3.76 23.87
N ARG A 358 -3.09 3.42 24.60
CA ARG A 358 -2.00 2.56 24.11
C ARG A 358 -2.47 1.21 23.56
N SER A 359 -3.55 0.66 24.13
CA SER A 359 -4.18 -0.57 23.63
C SER A 359 -4.87 -0.41 22.28
N PHE A 360 -5.24 0.81 21.87
CA PHE A 360 -5.85 1.06 20.57
C PHE A 360 -4.83 1.02 19.43
N VAL A 361 -3.60 1.46 19.70
CA VAL A 361 -2.49 1.48 18.73
C VAL A 361 -1.59 0.25 18.81
N ASP A 362 -2.01 -0.78 19.57
CA ASP A 362 -1.22 -1.98 19.84
C ASP A 362 0.20 -1.68 20.37
N SER A 363 0.33 -0.64 21.20
CA SER A 363 1.62 -0.24 21.75
C SER A 363 2.27 -1.39 22.54
N PRO A 364 3.54 -1.73 22.28
CA PRO A 364 4.18 -2.85 22.93
C PRO A 364 4.43 -2.61 24.43
N VAL A 365 4.38 -1.35 24.91
CA VAL A 365 4.68 -1.01 26.31
C VAL A 365 3.63 -1.51 27.31
N ILE A 366 2.45 -1.90 26.83
CA ILE A 366 1.37 -2.43 27.68
C ILE A 366 1.59 -3.91 28.05
N SER A 367 2.56 -4.57 27.41
CA SER A 367 2.87 -5.99 27.62
C SER A 367 4.34 -6.16 28.00
N ARG A 368 4.64 -7.06 28.95
CA ARG A 368 6.03 -7.43 29.28
C ARG A 368 6.64 -8.35 28.21
N SER A 369 6.86 -7.80 27.03
CA SER A 369 7.48 -8.44 25.88
C SER A 369 8.95 -7.99 25.72
N PRO A 370 9.76 -8.63 24.85
CA PRO A 370 11.09 -8.13 24.49
C PRO A 370 11.12 -6.63 24.12
N TYR A 371 10.09 -6.15 23.42
CA TYR A 371 9.93 -4.73 23.09
C TYR A 371 9.89 -3.84 24.34
N TYR A 372 9.15 -4.25 25.38
CA TYR A 372 9.05 -3.49 26.61
C TYR A 372 10.40 -3.34 27.31
N PHE A 373 11.19 -4.41 27.38
CA PHE A 373 12.51 -4.35 28.01
C PHE A 373 13.50 -3.51 27.21
N ALA A 374 13.49 -3.63 25.88
CA ALA A 374 14.27 -2.79 24.98
C ALA A 374 13.92 -1.30 25.16
N TRP A 375 12.63 -0.98 25.13
CA TRP A 375 12.12 0.38 25.35
C TRP A 375 12.47 0.93 26.74
N ASP A 376 12.28 0.15 27.80
CA ASP A 376 12.51 0.60 29.18
C ASP A 376 13.99 0.94 29.43
N ALA A 377 14.90 0.24 28.75
CA ALA A 377 16.32 0.58 28.76
C ALA A 377 16.63 1.79 27.86
N ALA A 378 16.17 1.77 26.60
CA ALA A 378 16.46 2.83 25.61
C ALA A 378 15.92 4.20 26.01
N ARG A 379 14.76 4.29 26.68
CA ARG A 379 14.16 5.55 27.15
C ARG A 379 14.97 6.29 28.20
N LYS A 380 15.99 5.64 28.79
CA LYS A 380 16.91 6.27 29.77
C LYS A 380 18.01 7.07 29.10
N LEU A 381 18.32 6.79 27.84
CA LEU A 381 19.38 7.44 27.08
C LEU A 381 18.88 8.80 26.57
N PRO A 382 19.54 9.92 26.85
CA PRO A 382 19.19 11.20 26.24
C PRO A 382 19.35 11.21 24.71
N ASP A 383 18.65 12.10 24.01
CA ASP A 383 18.71 12.20 22.54
C ASP A 383 20.13 12.51 22.04
N GLU A 384 20.89 13.34 22.77
CA GLU A 384 22.29 13.62 22.44
C GLU A 384 23.18 12.37 22.51
N VAL A 385 22.89 11.45 23.45
CA VAL A 385 23.62 10.19 23.57
C VAL A 385 23.25 9.24 22.43
N LEU A 386 21.95 9.15 22.10
CA LEU A 386 21.49 8.37 20.94
C LEU A 386 22.12 8.87 19.64
N ARG A 387 22.20 10.20 19.45
CA ARG A 387 22.92 10.79 18.32
C ARG A 387 24.39 10.36 18.28
N THR A 388 25.12 10.50 19.40
CA THR A 388 26.53 10.08 19.46
C THR A 388 26.71 8.59 19.21
N ILE A 389 25.78 7.74 19.65
CA ILE A 389 25.78 6.31 19.33
C ILE A 389 25.65 6.13 17.81
N ARG A 390 24.69 6.78 17.16
CA ARG A 390 24.48 6.68 15.72
C ARG A 390 25.68 7.21 14.92
N GLU A 391 26.30 8.32 15.34
CA GLU A 391 27.55 8.83 14.77
C GLU A 391 28.73 7.86 14.94
N THR A 392 28.79 7.15 16.07
CA THR A 392 29.90 6.22 16.40
C THR A 392 29.77 4.89 15.66
N PHE A 393 28.56 4.32 15.62
CA PHE A 393 28.32 2.97 15.09
C PHE A 393 27.72 2.98 13.67
N GLY A 394 27.22 4.13 13.22
CA GLY A 394 26.56 4.36 11.93
C GLY A 394 25.11 3.87 11.84
N ALA A 395 24.59 3.15 12.84
CA ALA A 395 23.20 2.70 12.94
C ALA A 395 22.91 2.19 14.36
N PHE A 396 21.66 2.31 14.84
CA PHE A 396 21.25 1.70 16.10
C PHE A 396 21.27 0.17 16.05
N ALA A 397 20.99 -0.42 14.89
CA ALA A 397 21.04 -1.86 14.66
C ALA A 397 22.46 -2.46 14.65
N ARG A 398 23.53 -1.63 14.61
CA ARG A 398 24.92 -2.09 14.35
C ARG A 398 25.88 -1.81 15.51
N ILE A 399 25.54 -2.25 16.72
CA ILE A 399 26.43 -2.13 17.88
C ILE A 399 27.47 -3.25 17.86
N ASN A 400 28.57 -3.04 17.11
CA ASN A 400 29.64 -4.03 16.90
C ASN A 400 30.77 -3.98 17.95
N ASP A 401 30.80 -2.96 18.82
CA ASP A 401 31.76 -2.82 19.92
C ASP A 401 31.01 -2.48 21.22
N ARG A 402 30.75 -3.53 22.02
CA ARG A 402 30.08 -3.41 23.32
C ARG A 402 30.87 -2.59 24.33
N ALA A 403 32.21 -2.67 24.32
CA ALA A 403 33.03 -1.94 25.27
C ALA A 403 32.92 -0.43 25.00
N ARG A 404 32.95 -0.04 23.72
CA ARG A 404 32.70 1.34 23.31
C ARG A 404 31.28 1.79 23.65
N PHE A 405 30.27 0.96 23.41
CA PHE A 405 28.89 1.28 23.75
C PHE A 405 28.71 1.51 25.27
N ALA A 406 29.32 0.66 26.11
CA ALA A 406 29.30 0.81 27.56
C ALA A 406 29.95 2.12 28.03
N GLN A 407 31.08 2.53 27.40
CA GLN A 407 31.71 3.82 27.70
C GLN A 407 30.76 5.01 27.44
N LEU A 408 29.97 4.94 26.37
CA LEU A 408 29.03 6.00 26.02
C LEU A 408 27.79 6.02 26.91
N THR A 409 27.39 4.89 27.49
CA THR A 409 26.05 4.73 28.08
C THR A 409 26.01 4.39 29.57
N SER A 410 27.13 4.00 30.18
CA SER A 410 27.23 3.54 31.58
C SER A 410 26.75 4.54 32.65
N LYS A 411 26.62 5.82 32.30
CA LYS A 411 25.99 6.83 33.18
C LYS A 411 24.49 6.61 33.33
N TRP A 412 23.82 6.01 32.35
CA TRP A 412 22.36 5.84 32.30
C TRP A 412 21.92 4.38 32.39
N LEU A 413 22.77 3.45 31.97
CA LEU A 413 22.45 2.03 31.88
C LEU A 413 23.31 1.20 32.85
N ASN A 414 22.72 0.11 33.36
CA ASN A 414 23.47 -0.94 34.03
C ASN A 414 24.02 -1.97 33.03
N GLU A 415 24.84 -2.92 33.50
CA GLU A 415 25.50 -3.92 32.66
C GLU A 415 24.51 -4.86 31.94
N ASP A 416 23.39 -5.21 32.57
CA ASP A 416 22.37 -6.07 31.99
C ASP A 416 21.65 -5.35 30.84
N GLU A 417 21.35 -4.06 31.01
CA GLU A 417 20.74 -3.20 29.99
C GLU A 417 21.69 -2.96 28.81
N ILE A 418 22.98 -2.74 29.08
CA ILE A 418 24.02 -2.66 28.05
C ILE A 418 24.07 -3.97 27.25
N THR A 419 24.07 -5.11 27.95
CA THR A 419 24.05 -6.43 27.32
C THR A 419 22.83 -6.59 26.43
N LEU A 420 21.65 -6.25 26.95
CA LEU A 420 20.38 -6.33 26.24
C LEU A 420 20.41 -5.50 24.96
N LEU A 421 20.71 -4.20 25.07
CA LEU A 421 20.64 -3.26 23.94
C LEU A 421 21.66 -3.57 22.82
N CYS A 422 22.77 -4.25 23.15
CA CYS A 422 23.74 -4.69 22.16
C CYS A 422 23.33 -5.98 21.41
N ALA A 423 22.33 -6.72 21.90
CA ALA A 423 21.92 -7.99 21.31
C ALA A 423 21.05 -7.79 20.05
N ASP A 424 21.06 -8.78 19.16
CA ASP A 424 20.05 -8.90 18.10
C ASP A 424 18.66 -8.99 18.75
N PHE A 425 17.64 -8.36 18.17
CA PHE A 425 16.29 -8.38 18.75
C PHE A 425 15.57 -9.70 18.44
N GLU A 426 15.04 -10.34 19.47
CA GLU A 426 14.24 -11.56 19.33
C GLU A 426 12.74 -11.22 19.28
N TYR A 427 12.17 -11.29 18.08
CA TYR A 427 10.73 -11.11 17.91
C TYR A 427 9.93 -12.17 18.69
N PRO A 428 8.84 -11.78 19.38
CA PRO A 428 7.95 -12.75 20.01
C PRO A 428 7.45 -13.73 18.96
N LYS A 429 7.70 -15.02 19.15
CA LYS A 429 7.10 -16.06 18.30
C LYS A 429 5.59 -15.98 18.44
N HIS A 430 4.90 -15.56 17.39
CA HIS A 430 3.44 -15.53 17.35
C HIS A 430 2.91 -16.92 17.74
N ARG A 431 2.07 -16.98 18.78
CA ARG A 431 1.23 -18.14 19.07
C ARG A 431 -0.08 -18.03 18.30
#